data_AF-A0A1I3NHG1-F1
#
_entry.id   AF-A0A1I3NHG1-F1
#
_cell.length_a   1.000
_cell.length_b   1.000
_cell.length_c   1.000
_cell.angle_alpha   90.00
_cell.angle_beta   90.00
_cell.angle_gamma   90.00
#
_symmetry.space_group_name_H-M   'P 1'
#
loop_
_entity.id
_entity.type
_entity.pdbx_description
1 polymer ?
#
loop_
_entity_poly.entity_id
_entity_poly.type
_entity_poly.pdbx_seq_one_letter_code
_entity_poly.pdbx_strand_id
1 'polypeptide(L)'
;MKRYGFAIFITGLIVSIMTGCSLLGIESGKNSGNTNAAPKKLTADEVLTKSWDAMSKLKGYKWERKVEQSITAEQEESSKKQTSSKEEAEARNTANQTFEYIDTDQLHLIEDLTTEAKGKETTIKTDLYIKDGMAYLKSNKIKNWKKMKPTSKLVEPFVDSLEYEYINPKFVIQLVKKEIKSIKMKETSTTYQLDLLLNDDQKAQPFIKGAKERLEHFQIGQEEKMKVHSFKLSLFINKTDFKLSKVTQEFELDLPLKKSTLKIQQQQTVELQGEVKEIQLPEELQENNSGSKKEKESKKEDSSSNSNDESDQKKDSSDSSNSSDENRI
;
A
#
# COMPACT_ATOMS: atom_id res chain seq x y z
N MET A 1 -3.24 -16.05 -27.13
CA MET A 1 -3.22 -14.66 -26.62
C MET A 1 -4.00 -14.47 -25.31
N LYS A 2 -5.32 -14.70 -25.23
CA LYS A 2 -6.17 -14.29 -24.07
C LYS A 2 -5.70 -14.68 -22.65
N ARG A 3 -4.91 -15.75 -22.44
CA ARG A 3 -4.43 -16.16 -21.09
C ARG A 3 -3.24 -15.35 -20.56
N TYR A 4 -2.22 -15.05 -21.38
CA TYR A 4 -1.03 -14.34 -20.90
C TYR A 4 -1.28 -12.85 -20.56
N GLY A 5 -2.26 -12.22 -21.20
CA GLY A 5 -2.68 -10.85 -20.84
C GLY A 5 -3.28 -10.76 -19.43
N PHE A 6 -3.98 -11.82 -18.99
CA PHE A 6 -4.51 -11.91 -17.62
C PHE A 6 -3.38 -12.08 -16.59
N ALA A 7 -2.36 -12.87 -16.89
CA ALA A 7 -1.16 -12.97 -16.05
C ALA A 7 -0.47 -11.62 -15.89
N ILE A 8 -0.17 -10.91 -16.99
CA ILE A 8 0.48 -9.58 -16.95
C ILE A 8 -0.37 -8.54 -16.19
N PHE A 9 -1.70 -8.59 -16.34
CA PHE A 9 -2.61 -7.72 -15.58
C PHE A 9 -2.60 -8.04 -14.07
N ILE A 10 -2.65 -9.32 -13.69
CA ILE A 10 -2.53 -9.75 -12.29
C ILE A 10 -1.17 -9.37 -11.71
N THR A 11 -0.07 -9.56 -12.45
CA THR A 11 1.27 -9.11 -12.03
C THR A 11 1.23 -7.61 -11.69
N GLY A 12 0.79 -6.75 -12.61
CA GLY A 12 0.72 -5.31 -12.34
C GLY A 12 -0.19 -4.91 -11.19
N LEU A 13 -1.21 -5.72 -10.86
CA LEU A 13 -2.12 -5.46 -9.73
C LEU A 13 -1.56 -5.96 -8.38
N ILE A 14 -1.00 -7.18 -8.34
CA ILE A 14 -0.28 -7.74 -7.17
C ILE A 14 0.80 -6.78 -6.70
N VAL A 15 1.40 -6.07 -7.64
CA VAL A 15 2.47 -5.11 -7.38
C VAL A 15 1.94 -3.90 -6.63
N SER A 16 0.90 -3.19 -7.09
CA SER A 16 0.26 -2.12 -6.29
C SER A 16 -0.36 -2.62 -4.97
N ILE A 17 -0.63 -3.92 -4.85
CA ILE A 17 -1.09 -4.60 -3.62
C ILE A 17 0.06 -4.90 -2.66
N MET A 18 1.27 -5.12 -3.17
CA MET A 18 2.44 -5.54 -2.41
C MET A 18 3.52 -4.47 -2.30
N THR A 19 3.47 -3.36 -3.06
CA THR A 19 4.47 -2.27 -3.12
C THR A 19 4.60 -1.60 -1.76
N GLY A 20 5.38 -2.29 -0.94
CA GLY A 20 5.52 -2.14 0.49
C GLY A 20 6.92 -1.70 0.89
N CYS A 21 7.93 -1.83 0.00
CA CYS A 21 9.26 -2.32 0.37
C CYS A 21 10.42 -2.23 -0.73
N SER A 22 11.66 -1.63 -0.54
CA SER A 22 12.96 -1.90 -1.32
C SER A 22 14.24 -2.29 -0.50
N LEU A 23 15.47 -2.35 -1.08
CA LEU A 23 16.75 -2.25 -0.30
C LEU A 23 17.65 -1.11 -0.88
N LEU A 24 18.96 -0.84 -0.63
CA LEU A 24 20.08 -1.29 0.24
C LEU A 24 20.81 0.00 0.79
N GLY A 25 21.95 0.08 1.49
CA GLY A 25 23.00 -0.85 1.99
C GLY A 25 24.05 -0.08 2.86
N ILE A 26 25.06 -0.72 3.46
CA ILE A 26 25.98 -0.10 4.47
C ILE A 26 27.42 -0.67 4.44
N GLU A 27 28.45 0.18 4.65
CA GLU A 27 29.83 -0.22 5.03
C GLU A 27 30.15 0.09 6.51
N SER A 28 31.21 -0.54 7.07
CA SER A 28 31.48 -0.61 8.51
C SER A 28 32.87 -0.08 8.92
N GLY A 29 32.91 1.10 9.57
CA GLY A 29 34.12 1.66 10.21
C GLY A 29 34.31 1.22 11.67
N LYS A 30 35.56 1.01 12.10
CA LYS A 30 35.93 0.43 13.42
C LYS A 30 37.11 1.19 14.03
N ASN A 31 36.97 1.82 15.21
CA ASN A 31 37.98 1.71 16.29
C ASN A 31 37.61 2.31 17.67
N SER A 32 38.42 1.91 18.66
CA SER A 32 38.87 2.64 19.86
C SER A 32 37.85 3.23 20.84
N GLY A 33 37.75 2.63 22.02
CA GLY A 33 36.96 3.14 23.15
C GLY A 33 37.72 4.12 24.05
N ASN A 34 36.99 4.67 25.03
CA ASN A 34 37.53 5.38 26.19
C ASN A 34 36.65 5.05 27.42
N THR A 35 37.25 4.64 28.54
CA THR A 35 36.53 4.11 29.70
C THR A 35 36.13 5.19 30.70
N ASN A 36 35.09 5.95 30.37
CA ASN A 36 34.22 6.52 31.41
C ASN A 36 33.23 5.45 31.93
N ALA A 37 32.68 5.65 33.12
CA ALA A 37 31.72 4.73 33.74
C ALA A 37 30.59 4.41 32.75
N ALA A 38 30.47 3.13 32.38
CA ALA A 38 29.71 2.73 31.19
C ALA A 38 28.24 3.18 31.31
N PRO A 39 27.72 4.01 30.38
CA PRO A 39 26.34 4.45 30.42
C PRO A 39 25.42 3.23 30.35
N LYS A 40 24.38 3.18 31.21
CA LYS A 40 23.47 2.03 31.31
C LYS A 40 22.93 1.70 29.91
N LYS A 41 23.40 0.59 29.34
CA LYS A 41 22.98 0.14 28.02
C LYS A 41 21.48 -0.10 28.02
N LEU A 42 20.76 0.55 27.11
CA LEU A 42 19.32 0.37 26.99
C LEU A 42 19.01 -1.04 26.45
N THR A 43 17.89 -1.59 26.90
CA THR A 43 17.28 -2.77 26.30
C THR A 43 16.50 -2.40 25.03
N ALA A 44 16.23 -3.39 24.17
CA ALA A 44 15.41 -3.18 22.97
C ALA A 44 14.01 -2.62 23.31
N ASP A 45 13.43 -3.01 24.45
CA ASP A 45 12.12 -2.50 24.87
C ASP A 45 12.17 -1.06 25.40
N GLU A 46 13.22 -0.68 26.14
CA GLU A 46 13.45 0.73 26.51
C GLU A 46 13.63 1.61 25.27
N VAL A 47 14.31 1.13 24.23
CA VAL A 47 14.48 1.84 22.95
C VAL A 47 13.16 1.93 22.18
N LEU A 48 12.41 0.83 22.03
CA LEU A 48 11.11 0.83 21.35
C LEU A 48 10.08 1.71 22.07
N THR A 49 10.10 1.76 23.40
CA THR A 49 9.22 2.62 24.21
C THR A 49 9.58 4.10 24.02
N LYS A 50 10.86 4.46 24.14
CA LYS A 50 11.31 5.83 23.84
C LYS A 50 11.01 6.25 22.41
N SER A 51 11.07 5.32 21.45
CA SER A 51 10.75 5.60 20.05
C SER A 51 9.25 5.77 19.81
N TRP A 52 8.40 4.96 20.46
CA TRP A 52 6.97 5.18 20.50
C TRP A 52 6.64 6.58 21.05
N ASP A 53 7.25 6.98 22.16
CA ASP A 53 7.06 8.30 22.78
C ASP A 53 7.60 9.46 21.94
N ALA A 54 8.63 9.23 21.12
CA ALA A 54 9.19 10.23 20.21
C ALA A 54 8.32 10.40 18.96
N MET A 55 7.96 9.31 18.29
CA MET A 55 7.14 9.33 17.08
C MET A 55 5.70 9.78 17.37
N SER A 56 5.17 9.52 18.57
CA SER A 56 3.82 9.96 18.98
C SER A 56 3.70 11.46 19.27
N LYS A 57 4.81 12.21 19.27
CA LYS A 57 4.83 13.68 19.43
C LYS A 57 4.86 14.43 18.11
N LEU A 58 5.15 13.76 17.00
CA LEU A 58 5.08 14.33 15.66
C LEU A 58 3.62 14.42 15.23
N LYS A 59 3.21 15.53 14.61
CA LYS A 59 1.85 15.64 14.05
C LYS A 59 1.63 14.66 12.89
N GLY A 60 2.67 14.45 12.08
CA GLY A 60 2.67 13.55 10.94
C GLY A 60 4.10 13.31 10.44
N TYR A 61 4.24 12.50 9.40
CA TYR A 61 5.51 11.93 8.96
C TYR A 61 5.66 12.09 7.45
N LYS A 62 6.85 12.52 6.99
CA LYS A 62 7.24 12.44 5.58
C LYS A 62 8.18 11.26 5.41
N TRP A 63 7.80 10.32 4.55
CA TRP A 63 8.56 9.09 4.29
C TRP A 63 8.94 9.01 2.82
N GLU A 64 10.20 8.66 2.53
CA GLU A 64 10.58 8.10 1.24
C GLU A 64 10.68 6.59 1.34
N ARG A 65 10.17 5.88 0.33
CA ARG A 65 10.01 4.44 0.34
C ARG A 65 10.12 3.94 -1.09
N LYS A 66 11.22 3.30 -1.44
CA LYS A 66 11.38 2.69 -2.77
C LYS A 66 10.75 1.30 -2.73
N VAL A 67 10.64 0.61 -3.87
CA VAL A 67 10.26 -0.80 -3.93
C VAL A 67 11.18 -1.63 -4.82
N GLU A 68 11.46 -2.88 -4.40
CA GLU A 68 12.04 -3.94 -5.23
C GLU A 68 11.34 -5.29 -4.93
N GLN A 69 10.69 -5.88 -5.95
CA GLN A 69 9.94 -7.12 -5.88
C GLN A 69 10.18 -8.01 -7.11
N SER A 70 10.39 -9.31 -6.89
CA SER A 70 10.39 -10.34 -7.93
C SER A 70 9.17 -11.26 -7.77
N ILE A 71 8.53 -11.61 -8.89
CA ILE A 71 7.40 -12.53 -8.95
C ILE A 71 7.69 -13.61 -9.99
N THR A 72 7.74 -14.87 -9.57
CA THR A 72 7.88 -16.04 -10.45
C THR A 72 6.63 -16.90 -10.37
N ALA A 73 5.96 -17.11 -11.52
CA ALA A 73 4.78 -17.96 -11.60
C ALA A 73 5.15 -19.39 -12.01
N GLU A 74 4.94 -20.36 -11.11
CA GLU A 74 5.08 -21.78 -11.40
C GLU A 74 3.71 -22.41 -11.69
N GLN A 75 3.51 -22.91 -12.91
CA GLN A 75 2.30 -23.66 -13.28
C GLN A 75 2.40 -25.12 -12.85
N GLU A 76 1.35 -25.67 -12.26
CA GLU A 76 1.25 -27.11 -12.00
C GLU A 76 0.93 -27.86 -13.30
N GLU A 77 1.74 -28.84 -13.68
CA GLU A 77 1.47 -29.65 -14.87
C GLU A 77 0.22 -30.52 -14.69
N SER A 78 -0.89 -30.10 -15.33
CA SER A 78 -2.14 -30.85 -15.31
C SER A 78 -2.09 -32.11 -16.18
N SER A 79 -1.47 -33.16 -15.64
CA SER A 79 -1.57 -34.59 -16.00
C SER A 79 -0.92 -35.11 -17.31
N LYS A 80 0.08 -35.98 -17.11
CA LYS A 80 0.32 -37.25 -17.83
C LYS A 80 0.12 -37.26 -19.37
N LYS A 81 1.07 -36.72 -20.14
CA LYS A 81 1.78 -37.48 -21.21
C LYS A 81 2.81 -36.70 -22.03
N GLN A 82 2.85 -35.37 -21.93
CA GLN A 82 3.72 -34.54 -22.75
C GLN A 82 4.86 -33.98 -21.90
N THR A 83 6.11 -34.14 -22.36
CA THR A 83 7.30 -33.63 -21.67
C THR A 83 7.45 -32.14 -21.97
N SER A 84 6.57 -31.32 -21.40
CA SER A 84 6.60 -29.87 -21.53
C SER A 84 7.79 -29.30 -20.75
N SER A 85 8.56 -28.41 -21.38
CA SER A 85 9.42 -27.50 -20.61
C SER A 85 8.53 -26.60 -19.75
N LYS A 86 8.75 -26.59 -18.44
CA LYS A 86 8.08 -25.71 -17.47
C LYS A 86 8.24 -24.24 -17.91
N GLU A 87 7.18 -23.62 -18.44
CA GLU A 87 7.21 -22.19 -18.84
C GLU A 87 7.08 -21.32 -17.59
N GLU A 88 8.20 -21.07 -16.93
CA GLU A 88 8.28 -20.13 -15.81
C GLU A 88 8.12 -18.70 -16.33
N ALA A 89 7.21 -17.94 -15.72
CA ALA A 89 6.96 -16.56 -16.08
C ALA A 89 7.46 -15.65 -14.95
N GLU A 90 8.60 -15.00 -15.18
CA GLU A 90 9.14 -13.96 -14.32
C GLU A 90 8.53 -12.58 -14.61
N ALA A 91 8.41 -11.78 -13.56
CA ALA A 91 8.27 -10.34 -13.63
C ALA A 91 9.00 -9.66 -12.47
N ARG A 92 9.52 -8.47 -12.72
CA ARG A 92 10.25 -7.65 -11.75
C ARG A 92 9.56 -6.30 -11.62
N ASN A 93 9.55 -5.76 -10.41
CA ASN A 93 8.81 -4.54 -10.13
C ASN A 93 9.63 -3.66 -9.20
N THR A 94 9.72 -2.39 -9.56
CA THR A 94 10.38 -1.37 -8.76
C THR A 94 9.45 -0.18 -8.61
N ALA A 95 9.43 0.43 -7.42
CA ALA A 95 8.70 1.67 -7.22
C ALA A 95 9.57 2.72 -6.52
N ASN A 96 9.20 3.98 -6.62
CA ASN A 96 9.72 5.05 -5.80
C ASN A 96 8.53 5.85 -5.30
N GLN A 97 8.32 5.88 -3.99
CA GLN A 97 7.16 6.48 -3.37
C GLN A 97 7.57 7.52 -2.33
N THR A 98 6.85 8.63 -2.32
CA THR A 98 6.91 9.66 -1.26
C THR A 98 5.55 9.72 -0.59
N PHE A 99 5.52 9.52 0.72
CA PHE A 99 4.32 9.64 1.54
C PHE A 99 4.44 10.86 2.46
N GLU A 100 3.35 11.61 2.59
CA GLU A 100 3.11 12.55 3.67
C GLU A 100 1.85 12.07 4.39
N TYR A 101 1.98 11.67 5.66
CA TYR A 101 0.93 10.97 6.42
C TYR A 101 0.74 11.64 7.79
N ILE A 102 -0.49 12.07 8.10
CA ILE A 102 -0.87 12.59 9.42
C ILE A 102 -1.75 11.56 10.12
N ASP A 103 -2.83 11.14 9.44
CA ASP A 103 -3.83 10.18 9.90
C ASP A 103 -4.53 9.55 8.68
N THR A 104 -5.48 8.64 8.89
CA THR A 104 -6.20 7.91 7.84
C THR A 104 -7.07 8.80 6.94
N ASP A 105 -7.45 10.00 7.38
CA ASP A 105 -8.19 11.00 6.60
C ASP A 105 -7.26 12.04 5.92
N GLN A 106 -5.95 12.04 6.23
CA GLN A 106 -4.95 13.00 5.77
C GLN A 106 -3.67 12.31 5.28
N LEU A 107 -3.62 12.08 3.97
CA LEU A 107 -2.49 11.46 3.26
C LEU A 107 -2.22 12.17 1.92
N HIS A 108 -0.95 12.22 1.53
CA HIS A 108 -0.51 12.48 0.16
C HIS A 108 0.53 11.41 -0.23
N LEU A 109 0.34 10.78 -1.39
CA LEU A 109 1.22 9.76 -1.97
C LEU A 109 1.57 10.15 -3.41
N ILE A 110 2.86 10.26 -3.69
CA ILE A 110 3.41 10.23 -5.05
C ILE A 110 4.06 8.85 -5.25
N GLU A 111 3.70 8.13 -6.32
CA GLU A 111 4.27 6.84 -6.69
C GLU A 111 4.73 6.83 -8.15
N ASP A 112 6.00 6.50 -8.37
CA ASP A 112 6.52 6.03 -9.65
C ASP A 112 6.69 4.51 -9.57
N LEU A 113 5.79 3.75 -10.20
CA LEU A 113 5.83 2.28 -10.24
C LEU A 113 6.19 1.76 -11.63
N THR A 114 7.26 0.99 -11.75
CA THR A 114 7.68 0.29 -12.97
C THR A 114 7.53 -1.23 -12.83
N THR A 115 6.86 -1.86 -13.81
CA THR A 115 6.79 -3.31 -13.99
C THR A 115 7.57 -3.72 -15.23
N GLU A 116 8.49 -4.66 -15.10
CA GLU A 116 9.12 -5.40 -16.21
C GLU A 116 8.54 -6.81 -16.28
N ALA A 117 7.98 -7.20 -17.43
CA ALA A 117 7.51 -8.56 -17.68
C ALA A 117 7.77 -8.98 -19.13
N LYS A 118 8.36 -10.17 -19.32
CA LYS A 118 8.72 -10.73 -20.64
C LYS A 118 9.48 -9.73 -21.56
N GLY A 119 10.45 -9.02 -21.00
CA GLY A 119 11.27 -8.03 -21.72
C GLY A 119 10.51 -6.76 -22.14
N LYS A 120 9.40 -6.44 -21.47
CA LYS A 120 8.65 -5.19 -21.64
C LYS A 120 8.52 -4.47 -20.32
N GLU A 121 8.99 -3.25 -20.29
CA GLU A 121 8.82 -2.32 -19.18
C GLU A 121 7.49 -1.55 -19.33
N THR A 122 6.87 -1.16 -18.22
CA THR A 122 5.74 -0.23 -18.17
C THR A 122 5.73 0.53 -16.84
N THR A 123 5.87 1.85 -16.90
CA THR A 123 5.74 2.74 -15.73
C THR A 123 4.33 3.29 -15.59
N ILE A 124 3.80 3.25 -14.38
CA ILE A 124 2.62 3.97 -13.91
C ILE A 124 3.11 5.05 -12.96
N LYS A 125 2.72 6.30 -13.20
CA LYS A 125 2.94 7.42 -12.29
C LYS A 125 1.62 7.76 -11.63
N THR A 126 1.55 7.77 -10.31
CA THR A 126 0.33 8.00 -9.52
C THR A 126 0.56 9.15 -8.55
N ASP A 127 -0.43 10.02 -8.40
CA ASP A 127 -0.48 11.09 -7.42
C ASP A 127 -1.86 11.02 -6.75
N LEU A 128 -1.88 10.83 -5.43
CA LEU A 128 -3.06 10.53 -4.62
C LEU A 128 -3.07 11.37 -3.34
N TYR A 129 -4.11 12.19 -3.19
CA TYR A 129 -4.43 12.85 -1.92
C TYR A 129 -5.65 12.21 -1.28
N ILE A 130 -5.62 12.04 0.04
CA ILE A 130 -6.79 11.83 0.90
C ILE A 130 -6.85 13.05 1.82
N LYS A 131 -7.93 13.83 1.75
CA LYS A 131 -8.20 14.96 2.66
C LYS A 131 -9.69 15.18 2.79
N ASP A 132 -10.14 15.50 4.00
CA ASP A 132 -11.53 15.88 4.33
C ASP A 132 -12.57 14.83 3.87
N GLY A 133 -12.28 13.54 4.10
CA GLY A 133 -13.15 12.43 3.71
C GLY A 133 -13.27 12.21 2.18
N MET A 134 -12.39 12.80 1.37
CA MET A 134 -12.37 12.69 -0.08
C MET A 134 -11.00 12.26 -0.59
N ALA A 135 -10.99 11.38 -1.60
CA ALA A 135 -9.81 10.98 -2.33
C ALA A 135 -9.72 11.72 -3.67
N TYR A 136 -8.51 12.13 -4.06
CA TYR A 136 -8.21 12.81 -5.31
C TYR A 136 -7.05 12.09 -6.00
N LEU A 137 -7.30 11.53 -7.18
CA LEU A 137 -6.34 10.68 -7.90
C LEU A 137 -6.01 11.28 -9.28
N LYS A 138 -4.73 11.41 -9.60
CA LYS A 138 -4.18 11.76 -10.92
C LYS A 138 -3.13 10.71 -11.29
N SER A 139 -2.99 10.39 -12.58
CA SER A 139 -1.95 9.44 -13.02
C SER A 139 -1.60 9.63 -14.49
N ASN A 140 -0.51 9.01 -14.96
CA ASN A 140 -0.19 9.02 -16.39
C ASN A 140 -1.28 8.36 -17.27
N LYS A 141 -2.21 7.58 -16.67
CA LYS A 141 -3.41 7.03 -17.32
C LYS A 141 -4.68 7.86 -17.07
N ILE A 142 -4.72 8.67 -16.01
CA ILE A 142 -5.84 9.54 -15.61
C ILE A 142 -5.33 10.99 -15.59
N LYS A 143 -5.34 11.63 -16.77
CA LYS A 143 -4.68 12.94 -17.01
C LYS A 143 -5.17 14.08 -16.11
N ASN A 144 -6.45 14.06 -15.74
CA ASN A 144 -7.10 15.07 -14.91
C ASN A 144 -7.38 14.50 -13.52
N TRP A 145 -7.38 15.35 -12.49
CA TRP A 145 -7.78 14.93 -11.14
C TRP A 145 -9.17 14.29 -11.12
N LYS A 146 -9.24 13.08 -10.57
CA LYS A 146 -10.49 12.37 -10.30
C LYS A 146 -10.78 12.41 -8.80
N LYS A 147 -11.76 13.22 -8.39
CA LYS A 147 -12.31 13.23 -7.04
C LYS A 147 -13.25 12.02 -6.84
N MET A 148 -13.12 11.29 -5.74
CA MET A 148 -13.98 10.16 -5.36
C MET A 148 -14.03 9.95 -3.85
N LYS A 149 -14.91 9.08 -3.36
CA LYS A 149 -14.94 8.69 -1.94
C LYS A 149 -13.78 7.72 -1.62
N PRO A 150 -13.22 7.75 -0.40
CA PRO A 150 -12.31 6.72 0.10
C PRO A 150 -12.87 5.30 -0.09
N THR A 151 -14.15 5.09 0.25
CA THR A 151 -14.93 3.84 0.08
C THR A 151 -15.30 3.55 -1.39
N SER A 152 -14.34 3.68 -2.30
CA SER A 152 -14.48 3.29 -3.70
C SER A 152 -13.41 2.27 -4.03
N LYS A 153 -13.75 1.22 -4.79
CA LYS A 153 -12.90 0.07 -5.12
C LYS A 153 -11.54 0.38 -5.81
N LEU A 154 -11.24 1.65 -6.07
CA LEU A 154 -9.96 2.12 -6.59
C LEU A 154 -9.02 2.67 -5.51
N VAL A 155 -9.54 2.96 -4.31
CA VAL A 155 -8.83 3.63 -3.22
C VAL A 155 -9.05 2.93 -1.87
N GLU A 156 -10.25 2.39 -1.64
CA GLU A 156 -10.66 1.62 -0.44
C GLU A 156 -9.63 0.58 0.02
N PRO A 157 -9.07 -0.30 -0.86
CA PRO A 157 -8.09 -1.31 -0.42
C PRO A 157 -6.78 -0.69 0.07
N PHE A 158 -6.47 0.52 -0.40
CA PHE A 158 -5.31 1.28 0.03
C PHE A 158 -5.59 1.99 1.36
N VAL A 159 -6.73 2.70 1.51
CA VAL A 159 -7.10 3.40 2.76
C VAL A 159 -7.20 2.45 3.94
N ASP A 160 -7.96 1.36 3.79
CA ASP A 160 -8.19 0.37 4.85
C ASP A 160 -6.87 -0.28 5.33
N SER A 161 -5.86 -0.30 4.46
CA SER A 161 -4.54 -0.85 4.74
C SER A 161 -3.55 0.13 5.38
N LEU A 162 -3.81 1.45 5.40
CA LEU A 162 -2.88 2.47 5.89
C LEU A 162 -2.50 2.27 7.36
N GLU A 163 -3.44 1.80 8.19
CA GLU A 163 -3.17 1.50 9.60
C GLU A 163 -2.12 0.39 9.77
N TYR A 164 -2.06 -0.55 8.82
CA TYR A 164 -1.17 -1.72 8.81
C TYR A 164 0.07 -1.55 7.91
N GLU A 165 0.25 -0.38 7.31
CA GLU A 165 1.41 -0.06 6.47
C GLU A 165 2.63 0.39 7.30
N TYR A 166 3.82 0.18 6.75
CA TYR A 166 5.08 0.50 7.43
C TYR A 166 5.37 2.01 7.55
N ILE A 167 4.53 2.85 6.94
CA ILE A 167 4.49 4.31 7.14
C ILE A 167 3.88 4.70 8.50
N ASN A 168 3.20 3.78 9.18
CA ASN A 168 2.65 3.99 10.52
C ASN A 168 3.62 3.48 11.60
N PRO A 169 4.49 4.36 12.18
CA PRO A 169 5.52 3.92 13.12
C PRO A 169 4.92 3.31 14.40
N LYS A 170 3.69 3.70 14.76
CA LYS A 170 2.97 3.15 15.92
C LYS A 170 2.65 1.66 15.71
N PHE A 171 2.06 1.32 14.57
CA PHE A 171 1.78 -0.08 14.20
C PHE A 171 3.05 -0.92 14.17
N VAL A 172 4.10 -0.45 13.48
CA VAL A 172 5.37 -1.18 13.36
C VAL A 172 6.01 -1.42 14.74
N ILE A 173 6.08 -0.41 15.60
CA ILE A 173 6.67 -0.54 16.95
C ILE A 173 5.85 -1.49 17.84
N GLN A 174 4.51 -1.43 17.79
CA GLN A 174 3.65 -2.37 18.52
C GLN A 174 3.82 -3.82 18.04
N LEU A 175 3.89 -4.03 16.72
CA LEU A 175 4.03 -5.35 16.13
C LEU A 175 5.37 -5.97 16.50
N VAL A 176 6.45 -5.18 16.42
CA VAL A 176 7.81 -5.57 16.83
C VAL A 176 7.90 -5.83 18.35
N LYS A 177 7.22 -5.05 19.19
CA LYS A 177 7.13 -5.32 20.65
C LYS A 177 6.53 -6.69 20.98
N LYS A 178 5.62 -7.25 20.16
CA LYS A 178 5.07 -8.61 20.39
C LYS A 178 6.16 -9.70 20.26
N GLU A 179 7.10 -9.50 19.34
CA GLU A 179 8.24 -10.39 19.10
C GLU A 179 9.55 -9.93 19.80
N ILE A 180 9.45 -9.14 20.88
CA ILE A 180 10.61 -8.56 21.59
C ILE A 180 11.71 -9.57 21.98
N LYS A 181 11.36 -10.83 22.26
CA LYS A 181 12.30 -11.93 22.58
C LYS A 181 13.11 -12.43 21.37
N SER A 182 12.62 -12.15 20.16
CA SER A 182 13.20 -12.55 18.88
C SER A 182 14.13 -11.48 18.29
N ILE A 183 14.18 -10.28 18.90
CA ILE A 183 14.95 -9.12 18.42
C ILE A 183 16.42 -9.20 18.84
N LYS A 184 17.32 -8.92 17.89
CA LYS A 184 18.75 -8.70 18.12
C LYS A 184 19.06 -7.20 17.99
N MET A 185 19.36 -6.54 19.11
CA MET A 185 19.74 -5.12 19.09
C MET A 185 21.25 -4.94 18.93
N LYS A 186 21.63 -4.18 17.89
CA LYS A 186 22.97 -3.63 17.66
C LYS A 186 22.97 -2.14 17.95
N GLU A 187 24.16 -1.58 18.17
CA GLU A 187 24.37 -0.15 18.36
C GLU A 187 25.47 0.35 17.45
N THR A 188 25.20 1.45 16.76
CA THR A 188 26.18 2.23 16.01
C THR A 188 26.56 3.50 16.81
N SER A 189 27.32 4.41 16.22
CA SER A 189 27.55 5.75 16.77
C SER A 189 26.29 6.60 16.84
N THR A 190 25.35 6.46 15.90
CA THR A 190 24.18 7.36 15.72
C THR A 190 22.83 6.68 15.92
N THR A 191 22.75 5.35 15.88
CA THR A 191 21.49 4.59 15.91
C THR A 191 21.55 3.36 16.82
N TYR A 192 20.38 3.00 17.34
CA TYR A 192 20.04 1.63 17.70
C TYR A 192 19.49 0.93 16.45
N GLN A 193 20.00 -0.26 16.13
CA GLN A 193 19.46 -1.11 15.06
C GLN A 193 18.84 -2.36 15.70
N LEU A 194 17.54 -2.58 15.50
CA LEU A 194 16.79 -3.70 16.08
C LEU A 194 16.41 -4.66 14.97
N ASP A 195 17.15 -5.76 14.82
CA ASP A 195 16.92 -6.79 13.81
C ASP A 195 15.97 -7.89 14.34
N LEU A 196 14.91 -8.16 13.60
CA LEU A 196 13.96 -9.27 13.78
C LEU A 196 14.07 -10.21 12.58
N LEU A 197 14.04 -11.52 12.82
CA LEU A 197 14.02 -12.56 11.79
C LEU A 197 13.02 -13.65 12.21
N LEU A 198 12.08 -13.96 11.33
CA LEU A 198 10.99 -14.91 11.50
C LEU A 198 11.00 -15.87 10.30
N ASN A 199 11.37 -17.13 10.56
CA ASN A 199 11.28 -18.23 9.59
C ASN A 199 10.08 -19.13 9.92
N ASP A 200 9.11 -18.59 10.66
CA ASP A 200 7.89 -19.23 11.12
C ASP A 200 6.72 -18.46 10.51
N ASP A 201 5.90 -19.15 9.71
CA ASP A 201 4.80 -18.56 8.96
C ASP A 201 3.78 -17.89 9.90
N GLN A 202 3.36 -18.57 10.97
CA GLN A 202 2.33 -18.05 11.89
C GLN A 202 2.76 -16.76 12.59
N LYS A 203 4.05 -16.64 12.93
CA LYS A 203 4.65 -15.41 13.47
C LYS A 203 4.81 -14.31 12.42
N ALA A 204 5.02 -14.66 11.15
CA ALA A 204 5.23 -13.71 10.05
C ALA A 204 3.91 -13.16 9.47
N GLN A 205 2.81 -13.93 9.45
CA GLN A 205 1.51 -13.50 8.88
C GLN A 205 1.02 -12.12 9.39
N PRO A 206 1.13 -11.76 10.69
CA PRO A 206 0.78 -10.41 11.17
C PRO A 206 1.55 -9.26 10.52
N PHE A 207 2.76 -9.50 10.01
CA PHE A 207 3.62 -8.49 9.36
C PHE A 207 3.29 -8.27 7.88
N ILE A 208 2.46 -9.12 7.28
CA ILE A 208 1.97 -8.98 5.90
C ILE A 208 0.44 -8.81 5.84
N LYS A 209 -0.21 -8.50 6.96
CA LYS A 209 -1.67 -8.34 7.09
C LYS A 209 -2.26 -7.40 6.03
N GLY A 210 -1.73 -6.18 5.89
CA GLY A 210 -2.24 -5.21 4.91
C GLY A 210 -2.11 -5.68 3.45
N ALA A 211 -1.05 -6.41 3.11
CA ALA A 211 -0.91 -7.02 1.78
C ALA A 211 -1.90 -8.18 1.57
N LYS A 212 -2.20 -8.94 2.63
CA LYS A 212 -3.19 -10.03 2.63
C LYS A 212 -4.61 -9.53 2.41
N GLU A 213 -5.03 -8.50 3.15
CA GLU A 213 -6.36 -7.88 3.03
C GLU A 213 -6.56 -7.24 1.64
N ARG A 214 -5.49 -6.67 1.06
CA ARG A 214 -5.51 -6.17 -0.32
C ARG A 214 -5.64 -7.30 -1.35
N LEU A 215 -4.93 -8.43 -1.21
CA LEU A 215 -5.11 -9.61 -2.08
C LEU A 215 -6.55 -10.14 -2.02
N GLU A 216 -7.13 -10.24 -0.83
CA GLU A 216 -8.51 -10.67 -0.57
C GLU A 216 -9.52 -9.75 -1.28
N HIS A 217 -9.39 -8.42 -1.13
CA HIS A 217 -10.27 -7.45 -1.79
C HIS A 217 -10.26 -7.61 -3.33
N PHE A 218 -9.07 -7.79 -3.93
CA PHE A 218 -8.93 -7.99 -5.37
C PHE A 218 -9.19 -9.44 -5.82
N GLN A 219 -9.52 -10.35 -4.90
CA GLN A 219 -9.82 -11.77 -5.14
C GLN A 219 -8.65 -12.51 -5.82
N ILE A 220 -7.42 -12.18 -5.43
CA ILE A 220 -6.19 -12.75 -6.02
C ILE A 220 -5.63 -13.86 -5.12
N GLY A 221 -5.94 -15.10 -5.52
CA GLY A 221 -5.30 -16.30 -4.99
C GLY A 221 -6.19 -17.09 -4.04
N GLN A 222 -5.55 -17.62 -3.00
CA GLN A 222 -6.13 -18.31 -1.86
C GLN A 222 -5.33 -17.85 -0.64
N GLU A 223 -5.65 -16.66 -0.13
CA GLU A 223 -4.91 -16.00 0.94
C GLU A 223 -4.91 -16.79 2.25
N GLU A 224 -5.90 -17.64 2.49
CA GLU A 224 -5.95 -18.58 3.61
C GLU A 224 -4.88 -19.68 3.51
N LYS A 225 -4.27 -19.86 2.33
CA LYS A 225 -3.16 -20.79 2.06
C LYS A 225 -1.84 -20.10 1.68
N MET A 226 -1.78 -18.77 1.70
CA MET A 226 -0.54 -18.02 1.51
C MET A 226 0.46 -18.38 2.61
N LYS A 227 1.69 -18.74 2.26
CA LYS A 227 2.73 -19.23 3.18
C LYS A 227 3.98 -18.38 3.11
N VAL A 228 4.40 -17.83 4.25
CA VAL A 228 5.70 -17.13 4.37
C VAL A 228 6.80 -18.13 4.68
N HIS A 229 7.88 -18.12 3.90
CA HIS A 229 9.07 -18.95 4.16
C HIS A 229 10.13 -18.20 4.98
N SER A 230 10.26 -16.89 4.74
CA SER A 230 11.10 -16.00 5.54
C SER A 230 10.50 -14.61 5.63
N PHE A 231 10.67 -13.98 6.78
CA PHE A 231 10.40 -12.57 7.03
C PHE A 231 11.48 -11.99 7.95
N LYS A 232 12.04 -10.85 7.57
CA LYS A 232 13.10 -10.12 8.27
C LYS A 232 12.67 -8.67 8.36
N LEU A 233 13.02 -7.98 9.44
CA LEU A 233 12.70 -6.56 9.68
C LEU A 233 13.80 -5.93 10.55
N SER A 234 14.31 -4.75 10.20
CA SER A 234 15.27 -3.99 10.99
C SER A 234 14.76 -2.57 11.22
N LEU A 235 14.64 -2.17 12.48
CA LEU A 235 14.30 -0.78 12.84
C LEU A 235 15.56 0.00 13.18
N PHE A 236 15.72 1.18 12.59
CA PHE A 236 16.84 2.10 12.83
C PHE A 236 16.31 3.32 13.60
N ILE A 237 16.69 3.42 14.87
CA ILE A 237 16.18 4.41 15.81
C ILE A 237 17.33 5.34 16.20
N ASN A 238 17.15 6.65 16.03
CA ASN A 238 18.18 7.66 16.30
C ASN A 238 18.53 7.73 17.80
N LYS A 239 19.82 7.82 18.14
CA LYS A 239 20.28 7.84 19.54
C LYS A 239 20.02 9.15 20.29
N THR A 240 19.85 10.26 19.57
CA THR A 240 19.70 11.61 20.14
C THR A 240 18.24 11.94 20.47
N ASP A 241 17.32 11.65 19.55
CA ASP A 241 15.89 12.00 19.69
C ASP A 241 14.91 10.81 19.69
N PHE A 242 15.44 9.58 19.59
CA PHE A 242 14.68 8.32 19.56
C PHE A 242 13.67 8.18 18.41
N LYS A 243 13.69 9.04 17.38
CA LYS A 243 12.84 8.83 16.21
C LYS A 243 13.24 7.59 15.44
N LEU A 244 12.25 6.87 14.92
CA LEU A 244 12.43 5.80 13.94
C LEU A 244 12.81 6.46 12.60
N SER A 245 14.10 6.46 12.27
CA SER A 245 14.62 7.16 11.09
C SER A 245 14.59 6.29 9.83
N LYS A 246 14.63 4.97 9.98
CA LYS A 246 14.44 4.01 8.88
C LYS A 246 13.82 2.70 9.40
N VAL A 247 12.95 2.10 8.58
CA VAL A 247 12.59 0.69 8.63
C VAL A 247 13.22 -0.01 7.43
N THR A 248 13.77 -1.21 7.60
CA THR A 248 13.95 -2.16 6.49
C THR A 248 13.28 -3.48 6.79
N GLN A 249 12.94 -4.28 5.80
CA GLN A 249 12.43 -5.66 5.93
C GLN A 249 12.88 -6.50 4.73
N GLU A 250 12.52 -7.76 4.68
CA GLU A 250 12.71 -8.67 3.55
C GLU A 250 11.80 -9.87 3.75
N PHE A 251 11.12 -10.35 2.72
CA PHE A 251 10.30 -11.55 2.81
C PHE A 251 10.26 -12.35 1.52
N GLU A 252 9.98 -13.64 1.69
CA GLU A 252 9.71 -14.61 0.64
C GLU A 252 8.45 -15.40 1.00
N LEU A 253 7.47 -15.42 0.11
CA LEU A 253 6.22 -16.15 0.30
C LEU A 253 5.73 -16.88 -0.97
N ASP A 254 4.98 -17.96 -0.76
CA ASP A 254 4.15 -18.60 -1.76
C ASP A 254 2.72 -18.04 -1.66
N LEU A 255 2.21 -17.51 -2.77
CA LEU A 255 0.78 -17.22 -2.96
C LEU A 255 0.18 -18.25 -3.92
N PRO A 256 -0.56 -19.26 -3.43
CA PRO A 256 -1.21 -20.23 -4.29
C PRO A 256 -2.41 -19.61 -5.03
N LEU A 257 -2.47 -19.85 -6.34
CA LEU A 257 -3.61 -19.59 -7.19
C LEU A 257 -4.25 -20.92 -7.62
N LYS A 258 -5.44 -20.86 -8.24
CA LYS A 258 -6.25 -22.04 -8.63
C LYS A 258 -5.56 -23.08 -9.55
N LYS A 259 -4.40 -22.79 -10.15
CA LYS A 259 -3.66 -23.68 -11.09
C LYS A 259 -2.12 -23.47 -11.08
N SER A 260 -1.60 -22.72 -10.12
CA SER A 260 -0.22 -22.22 -10.15
C SER A 260 0.13 -21.55 -8.83
N THR A 261 1.38 -21.60 -8.40
CA THR A 261 1.87 -20.83 -7.25
C THR A 261 2.68 -19.64 -7.75
N LEU A 262 2.44 -18.47 -7.17
CA LEU A 262 3.32 -17.32 -7.33
C LEU A 262 4.32 -17.31 -6.18
N LYS A 263 5.61 -17.40 -6.50
CA LYS A 263 6.68 -17.09 -5.56
C LYS A 263 6.92 -15.59 -5.60
N ILE A 264 6.81 -14.94 -4.44
CA ILE A 264 6.98 -13.50 -4.28
C ILE A 264 8.15 -13.26 -3.33
N GLN A 265 9.20 -12.62 -3.84
CA GLN A 265 10.36 -12.16 -3.07
C GLN A 265 10.36 -10.63 -3.07
N GLN A 266 10.54 -10.02 -1.90
CA GLN A 266 10.46 -8.57 -1.74
C GLN A 266 11.32 -8.07 -0.58
N GLN A 267 12.09 -7.00 -0.78
CA GLN A 267 12.96 -6.39 0.25
C GLN A 267 12.41 -5.02 0.63
N GLN A 268 12.44 -4.54 1.89
CA GLN A 268 11.82 -3.29 2.40
C GLN A 268 12.80 -2.22 2.89
N THR A 269 12.51 -0.95 2.58
CA THR A 269 13.18 0.24 3.08
C THR A 269 12.20 1.41 3.05
N VAL A 270 12.06 2.10 4.17
CA VAL A 270 11.33 3.37 4.29
C VAL A 270 12.04 4.29 5.27
N GLU A 271 12.34 5.52 4.84
CA GLU A 271 13.24 6.49 5.50
C GLU A 271 12.51 7.79 5.84
N LEU A 272 12.69 8.28 7.07
CA LEU A 272 11.99 9.47 7.59
C LEU A 272 12.69 10.75 7.09
N GLN A 273 12.03 11.46 6.19
CA GLN A 273 12.50 12.76 5.67
C GLN A 273 12.09 13.94 6.56
N GLY A 274 11.07 13.80 7.40
CA GLY A 274 10.70 14.85 8.36
C GLY A 274 9.34 14.71 9.03
N GLU A 275 8.95 15.76 9.75
CA GLU A 275 7.60 15.94 10.28
C GLU A 275 6.69 16.60 9.23
N VAL A 276 5.45 16.10 9.09
CA VAL A 276 4.39 16.75 8.31
C VAL A 276 3.44 17.46 9.27
N LYS A 277 3.24 18.77 9.07
CA LYS A 277 2.35 19.61 9.90
C LYS A 277 1.00 19.89 9.25
N GLU A 278 0.94 19.85 7.93
CA GLU A 278 -0.27 19.92 7.11
C GLU A 278 0.04 19.23 5.78
N ILE A 279 -0.98 18.62 5.17
CA ILE A 279 -0.96 18.19 3.76
C ILE A 279 -1.84 19.18 2.99
N GLN A 280 -1.24 19.88 2.03
CA GLN A 280 -1.92 20.92 1.25
C GLN A 280 -2.32 20.37 -0.13
N LEU A 281 -3.57 20.57 -0.53
CA LEU A 281 -4.03 20.19 -1.87
C LEU A 281 -3.45 21.20 -2.89
N PRO A 282 -3.00 20.76 -4.08
CA PRO A 282 -2.61 21.67 -5.15
C PRO A 282 -3.77 22.58 -5.57
N GLU A 283 -3.44 23.78 -6.07
CA GLU A 283 -4.40 24.84 -6.42
C GLU A 283 -5.52 24.35 -7.36
N GLU A 284 -5.17 23.49 -8.33
CA GLU A 284 -6.10 22.77 -9.23
C GLU A 284 -7.28 22.09 -8.50
N LEU A 285 -7.08 21.64 -7.26
CA LEU A 285 -8.10 20.98 -6.43
C LEU A 285 -8.84 21.94 -5.49
N GLN A 286 -8.26 23.11 -5.18
CA GLN A 286 -8.86 24.10 -4.29
C GLN A 286 -9.99 24.85 -5.00
N GLU A 287 -9.74 25.36 -6.21
CA GLU A 287 -10.72 26.15 -6.98
C GLU A 287 -12.00 25.37 -7.27
N ASN A 288 -11.84 24.10 -7.69
CA ASN A 288 -12.95 23.20 -8.02
C ASN A 288 -13.89 22.89 -6.84
N ASN A 289 -13.45 23.06 -5.59
CA ASN A 289 -14.31 22.95 -4.40
C ASN A 289 -15.12 24.23 -4.12
N SER A 290 -14.71 25.38 -4.67
CA SER A 290 -15.40 26.68 -4.45
C SER A 290 -16.56 26.93 -5.41
N GLY A 291 -16.46 26.44 -6.66
CA GLY A 291 -17.39 26.77 -7.75
C GLY A 291 -18.84 26.39 -7.50
N SER A 292 -19.10 25.26 -6.82
CA SER A 292 -20.45 24.73 -6.60
C SER A 292 -21.39 25.62 -5.76
N LYS A 293 -20.90 26.73 -5.21
CA LYS A 293 -21.74 27.67 -4.45
C LYS A 293 -22.39 28.76 -5.31
N LYS A 294 -21.72 29.25 -6.36
CA LYS A 294 -22.21 30.39 -7.17
C LYS A 294 -23.31 30.01 -8.18
N GLU A 295 -23.25 28.81 -8.77
CA GLU A 295 -24.23 28.39 -9.80
C GLU A 295 -25.64 28.08 -9.24
N LYS A 296 -25.83 28.16 -7.91
CA LYS A 296 -27.14 28.03 -7.25
C LYS A 296 -27.82 29.36 -6.92
N GLU A 297 -27.13 30.49 -7.05
CA GLU A 297 -27.74 31.82 -6.88
C GLU A 297 -28.26 32.35 -8.21
N SER A 298 -27.49 32.22 -9.31
CA SER A 298 -27.92 32.66 -10.65
C SER A 298 -29.19 31.95 -11.14
N LYS A 299 -29.39 30.67 -10.81
CA LYS A 299 -30.61 29.91 -11.16
C LYS A 299 -31.83 30.20 -10.28
N LYS A 300 -31.77 31.18 -9.37
CA LYS A 300 -32.89 31.54 -8.49
C LYS A 300 -33.57 32.87 -8.85
N GLU A 301 -32.97 33.69 -9.70
CA GLU A 301 -33.57 34.95 -10.16
C GLU A 301 -34.47 34.70 -11.40
N ASP A 302 -34.02 33.89 -12.36
CA ASP A 302 -34.76 33.55 -13.60
C ASP A 302 -36.04 32.71 -13.39
N SER A 303 -36.26 32.11 -12.22
CA SER A 303 -37.45 31.28 -11.96
C SER A 303 -38.72 32.08 -11.63
N SER A 304 -38.70 33.40 -11.83
CA SER A 304 -39.71 34.35 -11.31
C SER A 304 -40.78 34.77 -12.33
N SER A 305 -40.84 34.15 -13.52
CA SER A 305 -41.83 34.51 -14.54
C SER A 305 -42.18 33.37 -15.52
N ASN A 306 -43.17 32.54 -15.17
CA ASN A 306 -44.33 32.31 -16.04
C ASN A 306 -45.45 31.54 -15.33
N SER A 307 -46.69 31.88 -15.66
CA SER A 307 -47.92 31.24 -15.21
C SER A 307 -48.89 31.12 -16.40
N ASN A 308 -49.69 30.04 -16.41
CA ASN A 308 -50.66 29.67 -17.47
C ASN A 308 -49.96 29.15 -18.76
N ASP A 309 -50.51 28.26 -19.59
CA ASP A 309 -51.82 27.54 -19.63
C ASP A 309 -51.60 26.02 -19.40
N GLU A 310 -52.55 25.17 -18.97
CA GLU A 310 -53.87 24.80 -19.52
C GLU A 310 -53.87 24.11 -20.90
N SER A 311 -54.02 22.78 -20.94
CA SER A 311 -54.98 22.04 -21.82
C SER A 311 -54.83 20.50 -21.74
N ASP A 312 -55.92 19.79 -22.04
CA ASP A 312 -56.05 18.33 -22.06
C ASP A 312 -55.34 17.62 -23.24
N GLN A 313 -54.81 16.41 -22.99
CA GLN A 313 -55.27 15.14 -23.61
C GLN A 313 -54.60 13.94 -22.90
N LYS A 314 -55.25 12.88 -22.38
CA LYS A 314 -56.39 12.01 -22.77
C LYS A 314 -55.94 10.70 -23.44
N LYS A 315 -56.01 9.64 -22.62
CA LYS A 315 -56.40 8.23 -22.92
C LYS A 315 -55.39 7.20 -23.48
N ASP A 316 -55.75 5.97 -23.12
CA ASP A 316 -55.52 4.64 -23.72
C ASP A 316 -54.06 4.13 -23.79
N SER A 317 -53.63 3.04 -23.14
CA SER A 317 -54.18 1.74 -22.68
C SER A 317 -53.85 0.56 -23.61
N SER A 318 -53.00 -0.35 -23.16
CA SER A 318 -52.92 -1.74 -23.64
C SER A 318 -52.09 -2.61 -22.69
N ASP A 319 -52.68 -3.69 -22.17
CA ASP A 319 -51.94 -4.78 -21.52
C ASP A 319 -51.10 -5.56 -22.55
N SER A 320 -49.99 -6.16 -22.12
CA SER A 320 -49.53 -7.43 -22.68
C SER A 320 -48.72 -8.24 -21.66
N SER A 321 -49.31 -9.33 -21.19
CA SER A 321 -48.66 -10.31 -20.31
C SER A 321 -47.86 -11.35 -21.10
N ASN A 322 -46.62 -11.63 -20.69
CA ASN A 322 -45.94 -12.91 -20.89
C ASN A 322 -44.95 -13.05 -19.73
N SER A 323 -45.02 -13.99 -18.80
CA SER A 323 -45.33 -15.44 -18.82
C SER A 323 -44.14 -16.33 -19.21
N SER A 324 -43.86 -17.25 -18.27
CA SER A 324 -43.23 -18.57 -18.43
C SER A 324 -41.70 -18.68 -18.56
N ASP A 325 -41.21 -19.79 -17.98
CA ASP A 325 -40.04 -20.61 -18.34
C ASP A 325 -38.60 -20.07 -18.13
N GLU A 326 -37.62 -20.87 -17.67
CA GLU A 326 -37.71 -22.13 -16.90
C GLU A 326 -36.39 -22.44 -16.13
N ASN A 327 -36.36 -23.57 -15.41
CA ASN A 327 -35.18 -24.12 -14.73
C ASN A 327 -34.01 -24.43 -15.70
N ARG A 328 -32.74 -24.28 -15.24
CA ARG A 328 -31.87 -25.43 -14.85
C ARG A 328 -30.40 -25.11 -14.52
N ILE A 329 -29.90 -25.88 -13.53
CA ILE A 329 -28.50 -26.16 -13.13
C ILE A 329 -27.75 -24.96 -12.51
#